data_AF-A0A2K8SM28-F1
#
_entry.id   AF-A0A2K8SM28-F1
#
_cell.length_a   1.000
_cell.length_b   1.000
_cell.length_c   1.000
_cell.angle_alpha   90.00
_cell.angle_beta   90.00
_cell.angle_gamma   90.00
#
_symmetry.space_group_name_H-M   'P 1'
#
loop_
_entity.id
_entity.type
_entity.pdbx_description
1 polymer ?
#
loop_
_entity_poly.entity_id
_entity_poly.type
_entity_poly.pdbx_seq_one_letter_code
_entity_poly.pdbx_strand_id
1 'polypeptide(L)' 'MTRNLKINIRANEQEVAKIKQLAAIAGYSQSEYIRLAALGFPVQPQVTQ' A
#
# COMPACT_ATOMS: atom_id res chain seq x y z
N MET A 1 5.53 17.11 15.71
CA MET A 1 4.86 17.86 14.61
C MET A 1 4.41 16.86 13.55
N THR A 2 3.12 16.53 13.48
CA THR A 2 2.60 15.56 12.50
C THR A 2 2.21 16.30 11.22
N ARG A 3 3.02 16.19 10.16
CA ARG A 3 2.67 16.74 8.84
C ARG A 3 1.47 15.96 8.29
N ASN A 4 0.32 16.62 8.17
CA ASN A 4 -0.91 16.00 7.66
C ASN A 4 -0.89 15.97 6.13
N LEU A 5 -0.01 15.16 5.55
CA LEU A 5 0.12 15.01 4.10
C LEU A 5 -0.96 14.06 3.59
N LYS A 6 -1.84 14.57 2.73
CA LYS A 6 -2.81 13.75 1.98
C LYS A 6 -2.23 13.41 0.62
N ILE A 7 -2.13 12.12 0.31
CA ILE A 7 -1.68 11.61 -0.98
C ILE A 7 -2.91 11.13 -1.73
N ASN A 8 -3.17 11.70 -2.91
CA ASN A 8 -4.22 11.26 -3.82
C ASN A 8 -3.56 10.65 -5.05
N ILE A 9 -4.02 9.47 -5.45
CA ILE A 9 -3.47 8.71 -6.58
C ILE A 9 -4.60 8.40 -7.53
N ARG A 10 -4.34 8.56 -8.83
CA ARG A 10 -5.25 8.08 -9.87
C ARG A 10 -4.85 6.66 -10.21
N ALA A 11 -5.78 5.75 -10.04
CA ALA A 11 -5.65 4.34 -10.38
C ALA A 11 -6.98 3.89 -11.00
N ASN A 12 -6.90 3.00 -11.99
CA ASN A 12 -8.09 2.36 -12.52
C ASN A 12 -8.58 1.24 -11.59
N GLU A 13 -9.76 0.67 -11.86
CA GLU A 13 -10.36 -0.35 -11.00
C GLU A 13 -9.48 -1.60 -10.82
N GLN A 14 -8.79 -2.03 -11.88
CA GLN A 14 -7.90 -3.19 -11.83
C GLN A 14 -6.67 -2.91 -10.95
N GLU A 15 -6.09 -1.72 -11.05
CA GLU A 15 -4.97 -1.29 -10.22
C GLU A 15 -5.39 -1.19 -8.75
N VAL A 16 -6.57 -0.63 -8.46
CA VAL A 16 -7.12 -0.56 -7.10
C VAL A 16 -7.31 -1.95 -6.51
N ALA A 17 -7.88 -2.88 -7.28
CA ALA A 17 -8.05 -4.26 -6.85
C ALA A 17 -6.70 -4.94 -6.54
N LYS A 18 -5.70 -4.74 -7.41
CA LYS A 18 -4.35 -5.27 -7.22
C LYS A 18 -3.67 -4.70 -5.97
N ILE A 19 -3.73 -3.39 -5.76
CA ILE A 19 -3.17 -2.75 -4.56
C ILE A 19 -3.82 -3.31 -3.29
N LYS A 20 -5.14 -3.49 -3.30
CA LYS A 20 -5.88 -4.04 -2.16
C LYS A 20 -5.46 -5.48 -1.84
N GLN A 21 -5.29 -6.31 -2.86
CA GLN A 21 -4.79 -7.68 -2.70
C GLN A 21 -3.36 -7.69 -2.14
N LEU A 22 -2.45 -6.91 -2.72
CA LEU A 22 -1.05 -6.86 -2.27
C LEU A 22 -0.93 -6.34 -0.85
N ALA A 23 -1.71 -5.32 -0.48
CA ALA A 23 -1.77 -4.81 0.88
C ALA A 23 -2.24 -5.89 1.87
N ALA A 24 -3.29 -6.65 1.51
CA ALA A 24 -3.80 -7.74 2.33
C ALA A 24 -2.77 -8.86 2.52
N ILE A 25 -2.07 -9.26 1.46
CA ILE A 25 -1.03 -10.31 1.52
C ILE A 25 0.17 -9.85 2.36
N ALA A 26 0.53 -8.57 2.28
CA ALA A 26 1.62 -8.01 3.07
C ALA A 26 1.23 -7.72 4.54
N GLY A 27 -0.06 -7.83 4.88
CA GLY A 27 -0.57 -7.57 6.23
C GLY A 27 -0.71 -6.08 6.58
N TYR A 28 -0.82 -5.21 5.59
CA TYR A 28 -0.94 -3.76 5.77
C TYR A 28 -2.32 -3.24 5.33
N SER A 29 -2.72 -2.11 5.91
CA SER A 29 -3.84 -1.34 5.34
C SER A 29 -3.44 -0.78 3.97
N GLN A 30 -4.41 -0.56 3.08
CA GLN A 30 -4.15 0.00 1.75
C GLN A 30 -3.33 1.29 1.80
N SER A 31 -3.68 2.20 2.72
CA SER A 31 -3.00 3.50 2.86
C SER A 31 -1.55 3.35 3.33
N GLU A 32 -1.31 2.37 4.20
CA GLU A 32 0.01 2.12 4.77
C GLU A 32 0.92 1.39 3.78
N TYR A 33 0.36 0.42 3.05
CA TYR A 33 1.03 -0.26 1.94
C TYR A 33 1.51 0.75 0.88
N ILE A 34 0.61 1.64 0.44
CA ILE A 34 0.95 2.71 -0.52
C ILE A 34 2.04 3.62 0.04
N ARG A 35 1.92 4.03 1.31
CA ARG A 35 2.89 4.92 1.95
C ARG A 35 4.28 4.27 1.99
N LEU A 36 4.37 3.02 2.43
CA LEU A 36 5.63 2.28 2.51
C LEU A 36 6.24 2.08 1.11
N ALA A 37 5.42 1.69 0.13
CA ALA A 37 5.86 1.54 -1.26
C ALA A 37 6.38 2.86 -1.86
N ALA A 38 5.66 3.98 -1.65
CA ALA A 38 6.07 5.29 -2.17
C ALA A 38 7.35 5.83 -1.50
N LEU A 39 7.63 5.40 -0.26
CA LEU A 39 8.85 5.71 0.46
C LEU A 39 10.02 4.75 0.13
N GLY A 40 9.79 3.75 -0.73
CA GLY A 40 10.79 2.76 -1.13
C GLY A 40 11.06 1.68 -0.08
N PHE A 41 10.21 1.55 0.95
CA PHE A 41 10.33 0.45 1.91
C PHE A 41 9.92 -0.88 1.27
N PRO A 42 10.57 -1.99 1.65
CA PRO A 42 10.20 -3.31 1.17
C PRO A 42 8.82 -3.69 1.71
N VAL A 43 7.81 -3.65 0.84
CA VAL A 43 6.44 -4.15 1.11
C VAL A 43 6.31 -5.59 0.60
N GLN A 44 7.07 -6.50 1.21
CA GLN A 44 7.06 -7.90 0.79
C GLN A 44 5.82 -8.63 1.31
N PRO A 45 5.20 -9.50 0.50
CA PRO A 45 4.16 -10.39 0.97
C PRO A 45 4.72 -11.27 2.09
N GLN A 46 4.02 -11.32 3.23
CA GLN A 46 4.37 -12.27 4.28
C GLN A 46 3.90 -13.63 3.78
N VAL A 47 4.79 -14.39 3.16
CA VAL A 47 4.52 -15.78 2.79
C VAL A 47 4.52 -16.57 4.10
N THR A 48 3.37 -16.66 4.74
CA THR A 48 3.17 -17.60 5.84
C THR A 48 3.29 -18.99 5.23
N GLN A 49 4.44 -19.65 5.46
CA GLN A 49 4.58 -21.09 5.20
C GLN A 49 3.76 -21.89 6.21
#